data_AF-A0A3D2CH66-F1
#
_entry.id   AF-A0A3D2CH66-F1
#
_cell.length_a   1.000
_cell.length_b   1.000
_cell.length_c   1.000
_cell.angle_alpha   90.00
_cell.angle_beta   90.00
_cell.angle_gamma   90.00
#
_symmetry.space_group_name_H-M   'P 1'
#
loop_
_entity.id
_entity.type
_entity.pdbx_description
1 polymer ?
#
loop_
_entity_poly.entity_id
_entity_poly.type
_entity_poly.pdbx_seq_one_letter_code
_entity_poly.pdbx_strand_id
1 'polypeptide(L)'
;RTPDHALAPPLTRIPSQESIVPTGKGRVRARDGRRVEYGRIEIDLGAVEQLETGSGARTAGLALALMAASVVDDSRSVGACLDTWERLVAAEGLDVLSPFDTPVGDIVAVRRHEVAACLNRLRSLRIWAETDGG
;
A
#
# COMPACT_ATOMS: atom_id res chain seq x y z
N ARG A 1 -35.71 3.13 -23.97
CA ARG A 1 -34.47 3.78 -23.45
C ARG A 1 -34.07 3.01 -22.21
N THR A 2 -33.10 2.10 -22.33
CA THR A 2 -32.61 1.28 -21.21
C THR A 2 -31.81 2.19 -20.27
N PRO A 3 -31.95 2.07 -18.93
CA PRO A 3 -31.17 2.92 -18.03
C PRO A 3 -29.70 2.51 -18.11
N ASP A 4 -28.87 3.44 -18.57
CA ASP A 4 -27.42 3.34 -18.69
C ASP A 4 -26.76 3.57 -17.32
N HIS A 5 -27.11 2.72 -16.34
CA HIS A 5 -26.77 2.92 -14.92
C HIS A 5 -26.18 1.67 -14.25
N ALA A 6 -25.89 0.61 -15.01
CA ALA A 6 -25.22 -0.56 -14.46
C ALA A 6 -23.77 -0.17 -14.14
N LEU A 7 -23.41 -0.17 -12.85
CA LEU A 7 -22.01 -0.09 -12.44
C LEU A 7 -21.29 -1.31 -13.01
N ALA A 8 -20.48 -1.10 -14.04
CA ALA A 8 -19.56 -2.13 -14.52
C ALA A 8 -18.57 -2.48 -13.40
N PRO A 9 -18.15 -3.75 -13.28
CA PRO A 9 -17.09 -4.09 -12.34
C PRO A 9 -15.84 -3.26 -12.65
N PRO A 10 -15.10 -2.80 -11.63
CA PRO A 10 -13.88 -2.04 -11.84
C PRO A 10 -12.85 -2.91 -12.55
N LEU A 11 -12.10 -2.31 -13.48
CA LEU A 11 -11.01 -2.99 -14.18
C LEU A 11 -10.00 -3.56 -13.19
N THR A 12 -9.45 -4.73 -13.54
CA THR A 12 -8.37 -5.33 -12.78
C THR A 12 -7.13 -4.46 -12.90
N ARG A 13 -6.63 -3.98 -11.76
CA ARG A 13 -5.48 -3.09 -11.69
C ARG A 13 -4.22 -3.86 -11.32
N ILE A 14 -3.21 -3.83 -12.16
CA ILE A 14 -1.90 -4.49 -11.96
C ILE A 14 -0.86 -3.40 -11.68
N PRO A 15 -0.35 -3.27 -10.43
CA PRO A 15 0.63 -2.25 -10.09
C PRO A 15 2.01 -2.67 -10.59
N SER A 16 2.79 -1.69 -11.08
CA SER A 16 4.18 -1.95 -11.41
C SER A 16 5.06 -1.95 -10.16
N GLN A 17 5.87 -2.99 -9.97
CA GLN A 17 6.76 -3.16 -8.82
C GLN A 17 7.72 -1.97 -8.69
N GLU A 18 8.45 -1.64 -9.75
CA GLU A 18 9.44 -0.56 -9.75
C GLU A 18 8.82 0.80 -9.35
N SER A 19 7.55 1.02 -9.71
CA SER A 19 6.84 2.26 -9.44
C SER A 19 6.48 2.47 -7.97
N ILE A 20 6.51 1.40 -7.17
CA ILE A 20 6.17 1.43 -5.75
C ILE A 20 7.38 1.29 -4.82
N VAL A 21 8.59 1.11 -5.36
CA VAL A 21 9.81 1.01 -4.55
C VAL A 21 10.17 2.39 -3.95
N PRO A 22 10.44 2.49 -2.63
CA PRO A 22 10.88 3.74 -2.02
C PRO A 22 12.30 4.08 -2.49
N THR A 23 12.47 5.26 -3.09
CA THR A 23 13.76 5.68 -3.66
C THR A 23 14.70 6.33 -2.62
N GLY A 24 15.98 6.47 -2.96
CA GLY A 24 16.97 7.08 -2.06
C GLY A 24 17.38 6.13 -0.93
N LYS A 25 17.32 6.58 0.33
CA LYS A 25 17.68 5.74 1.50
C LYS A 25 16.59 4.73 1.88
N GLY A 26 15.50 4.61 1.11
CA GLY A 26 14.41 3.66 1.37
C GLY A 26 13.65 3.89 2.69
N ARG A 27 13.82 5.07 3.31
CA ARG A 27 13.35 5.34 4.67
C ARG A 27 11.84 5.58 4.67
N VAL A 28 11.15 4.95 5.63
CA VAL A 28 9.71 5.10 5.86
C VAL A 28 9.45 5.70 7.24
N ARG A 29 8.85 6.89 7.30
CA ARG A 29 8.53 7.58 8.57
C ARG A 29 7.23 8.36 8.49
N ALA A 30 6.46 8.34 9.56
CA ALA A 30 5.34 9.26 9.70
C ALA A 30 5.81 10.71 9.94
N ARG A 31 5.05 11.65 9.41
CA ARG A 31 5.16 13.10 9.56
C ARG A 31 3.79 13.63 9.94
N ASP A 32 3.75 14.47 10.98
CA ASP A 32 2.55 15.21 11.41
C ASP A 32 1.27 14.37 11.53
N GLY A 33 1.43 13.10 11.95
CA GLY A 33 0.34 12.14 12.16
C GLY A 33 -0.33 11.57 10.90
N ARG A 34 -0.27 12.25 9.76
CA ARG A 34 -1.05 11.87 8.56
C ARG A 34 -0.26 11.86 7.24
N ARG A 35 1.03 12.19 7.26
CA ARG A 35 1.92 12.10 6.09
C ARG A 35 2.96 11.01 6.32
N VAL A 36 3.44 10.40 5.23
CA VAL A 36 4.51 9.40 5.29
C VAL A 36 5.64 9.83 4.37
N GLU A 37 6.81 10.09 4.94
CA GLU A 37 8.07 10.12 4.21
C GLU A 37 8.32 8.70 3.69
N TYR A 38 8.34 8.56 2.37
CA TYR A 38 8.52 7.30 1.66
C TYR A 38 9.67 7.44 0.66
N GLY A 39 10.89 7.16 1.13
CA GLY A 39 12.10 7.42 0.35
C GLY A 39 12.31 8.92 0.11
N ARG A 40 12.28 9.36 -1.15
CA ARG A 40 12.39 10.77 -1.54
C ARG A 40 11.06 11.49 -1.72
N ILE A 41 9.94 10.78 -1.58
CA ILE A 41 8.61 11.34 -1.80
C ILE A 41 7.79 11.28 -0.50
N GLU A 42 6.68 12.01 -0.49
CA GLU A 42 5.73 12.02 0.61
C GLU A 42 4.38 11.47 0.14
N ILE A 43 3.75 10.66 1.00
CA ILE A 43 2.39 10.16 0.82
C ILE A 43 1.48 10.90 1.80
N ASP A 44 0.51 11.66 1.29
CA ASP A 44 -0.43 12.43 2.11
C ASP A 44 -1.72 11.62 2.40
N LEU A 45 -1.82 11.07 3.61
CA LEU A 45 -2.96 10.30 4.10
C LEU A 45 -3.95 11.18 4.88
N GLY A 46 -3.85 12.52 4.79
CA GLY A 46 -4.71 13.48 5.49
C GLY A 46 -6.21 13.21 5.29
N ALA A 47 -6.61 12.85 4.08
CA ALA A 47 -8.00 12.51 3.75
C ALA A 47 -8.39 11.04 4.02
N VAL A 48 -7.57 10.25 4.72
CA VAL A 48 -7.89 8.88 5.15
C VAL A 48 -8.23 8.92 6.63
N GLU A 49 -9.47 9.23 6.97
CA GLU A 49 -9.90 9.38 8.38
C GLU A 49 -9.66 8.14 9.23
N GLN A 50 -9.70 6.95 8.63
CA GLN A 50 -9.43 5.67 9.31
C GLN A 50 -7.99 5.56 9.83
N LEU A 51 -7.05 6.33 9.27
CA LEU A 51 -5.67 6.45 9.74
C LEU A 51 -5.54 7.67 10.67
N GLU A 52 -5.98 7.51 11.92
CA GLU A 52 -6.01 8.59 12.90
C GLU A 52 -4.65 8.90 13.53
N THR A 53 -3.69 7.97 13.46
CA THR A 53 -2.41 8.05 14.16
C THR A 53 -1.21 7.99 13.22
N GLY A 54 -0.12 8.65 13.64
CA GLY A 54 1.17 8.56 12.94
C GLY A 54 1.70 7.13 12.86
N SER A 55 1.47 6.32 13.90
CA SER A 55 1.82 4.89 13.89
C SER A 55 1.08 4.13 12.77
N GLY A 56 -0.22 4.32 12.62
CA GLY A 56 -0.99 3.70 11.54
C GLY A 56 -0.52 4.15 10.15
N ALA A 57 -0.28 5.47 9.97
CA ALA A 57 0.27 6.00 8.73
C ALA A 57 1.64 5.37 8.41
N ARG A 58 2.52 5.27 9.41
CA ARG A 58 3.82 4.63 9.27
C ARG A 58 3.69 3.15 8.92
N THR A 59 2.84 2.39 9.60
CA THR A 59 2.60 0.97 9.28
C THR A 59 2.12 0.83 7.83
N ALA A 60 1.18 1.66 7.37
CA ALA A 60 0.70 1.60 5.99
C ALA A 60 1.82 1.85 4.97
N GLY A 61 2.76 2.75 5.28
CA GLY A 61 3.98 2.95 4.48
C GLY A 61 4.92 1.75 4.51
N LEU A 62 5.13 1.13 5.68
CA LEU A 62 5.99 -0.06 5.82
C LEU A 62 5.39 -1.26 5.08
N ALA A 63 4.07 -1.45 5.17
CA ALA A 63 3.35 -2.44 4.39
C ALA A 63 3.58 -2.25 2.89
N LEU A 64 3.53 -1.01 2.39
CA LEU A 64 3.81 -0.72 0.98
C LEU A 64 5.26 -1.04 0.59
N ALA A 65 6.24 -0.74 1.45
CA ALA A 65 7.65 -1.09 1.22
C ALA A 65 7.88 -2.61 1.21
N LEU A 66 7.28 -3.35 2.14
CA LEU A 66 7.32 -4.81 2.16
C LEU A 66 6.67 -5.38 0.89
N MET A 67 5.50 -4.86 0.51
CA MET A 67 4.82 -5.27 -0.71
C MET A 67 5.68 -5.05 -1.96
N ALA A 68 6.37 -3.92 -2.06
CA ALA A 68 7.32 -3.65 -3.15
C ALA A 68 8.48 -4.65 -3.19
N ALA A 69 8.97 -5.09 -2.03
CA ALA A 69 10.12 -5.98 -1.92
C ALA A 69 9.79 -7.45 -2.19
N SER A 70 8.60 -7.94 -1.80
CA SER A 70 8.32 -9.38 -1.79
C SER A 70 6.95 -9.80 -2.33
N VAL A 71 6.06 -8.85 -2.63
CA VAL A 71 4.66 -9.17 -2.99
C VAL A 71 4.27 -8.72 -4.39
N VAL A 72 4.72 -7.57 -4.88
CA VAL A 72 4.36 -7.06 -6.21
C VAL A 72 5.38 -7.54 -7.23
N ASP A 73 4.90 -8.07 -8.36
CA ASP A 73 5.71 -8.74 -9.39
C ASP A 73 5.27 -8.40 -10.83
N ASP A 74 4.64 -7.23 -11.03
CA ASP A 74 4.11 -6.77 -12.32
C ASP A 74 3.04 -7.69 -12.97
N SER A 75 2.57 -8.76 -12.29
CA SER A 75 1.62 -9.72 -12.85
C SER A 75 0.31 -9.85 -12.07
N ARG A 76 0.35 -9.61 -10.75
CA ARG A 76 -0.81 -9.75 -9.87
C ARG A 76 -1.61 -8.47 -9.74
N SER A 77 -2.93 -8.62 -9.57
CA SER A 77 -3.79 -7.48 -9.27
C SER A 77 -3.49 -6.88 -7.90
N VAL A 78 -3.84 -5.60 -7.70
CA VAL A 78 -3.77 -4.95 -6.37
C VAL A 78 -4.49 -5.79 -5.31
N GLY A 79 -5.64 -6.39 -5.64
CA GLY A 79 -6.39 -7.26 -4.73
C GLY A 79 -5.57 -8.48 -4.30
N ALA A 80 -5.01 -9.22 -5.26
CA ALA A 80 -4.19 -10.41 -5.00
C ALA A 80 -2.89 -10.09 -4.24
N CYS A 81 -2.28 -8.92 -4.51
CA CYS A 81 -1.14 -8.44 -3.75
C CYS A 81 -1.53 -8.15 -2.30
N LEU A 82 -2.65 -7.48 -2.05
CA LEU A 82 -3.14 -7.24 -0.68
C LEU A 82 -3.47 -8.55 0.05
N ASP A 83 -4.07 -9.53 -0.63
CA ASP A 83 -4.36 -10.84 -0.01
C ASP A 83 -3.06 -11.57 0.38
N THR A 84 -2.02 -11.44 -0.44
CA THR A 84 -0.70 -12.03 -0.15
C THR A 84 -0.04 -11.34 1.04
N TRP A 85 -0.10 -10.01 1.10
CA TRP A 85 0.37 -9.23 2.25
C TRP A 85 -0.38 -9.58 3.54
N GLU A 86 -1.72 -9.69 3.50
CA GLU A 86 -2.52 -10.08 4.67
C GLU A 86 -2.12 -11.47 5.18
N ARG A 87 -1.89 -12.44 4.28
CA ARG A 87 -1.41 -13.78 4.67
C ARG A 87 -0.02 -13.74 5.29
N LEU A 88 0.89 -12.93 4.76
CA LEU A 88 2.24 -12.78 5.28
C LEU A 88 2.23 -12.24 6.72
N VAL A 89 1.51 -11.13 6.94
CA VAL A 89 1.38 -10.53 8.28
C VAL A 89 0.63 -11.46 9.24
N ALA A 90 -0.35 -12.22 8.77
CA ALA A 90 -1.05 -13.20 9.62
C ALA A 90 -0.15 -14.37 10.05
N ALA A 91 0.79 -14.78 9.19
CA ALA A 91 1.72 -15.88 9.47
C ALA A 91 2.89 -15.46 10.36
N GLU A 92 3.45 -14.26 10.13
CA GLU A 92 4.69 -13.80 10.77
C GLU A 92 4.47 -12.76 11.88
N GLY A 93 3.24 -12.25 12.01
CA GLY A 93 2.93 -11.14 12.91
C GLY A 93 3.33 -9.79 12.33
N LEU A 94 3.18 -8.73 13.13
CA LEU A 94 3.47 -7.36 12.69
C LEU A 94 4.98 -7.07 12.58
N ASP A 95 5.82 -7.88 13.21
CA ASP A 95 7.27 -7.68 13.23
C ASP A 95 7.90 -7.82 11.84
N VAL A 96 7.25 -8.54 10.90
CA VAL A 96 7.67 -8.60 9.48
C VAL A 96 7.69 -7.23 8.78
N LEU A 97 6.96 -6.25 9.32
CA LEU A 97 6.94 -4.88 8.82
C LEU A 97 8.10 -4.04 9.39
N SER A 98 8.81 -4.54 10.41
CA SER A 98 9.95 -3.86 10.99
C SER A 98 11.10 -3.82 9.98
N PRO A 99 11.65 -2.64 9.67
CA PRO A 99 12.87 -2.53 8.87
C PRO A 99 14.15 -2.80 9.69
N PHE A 100 14.01 -3.20 10.96
CA PHE A 100 15.10 -3.42 11.89
C PHE A 100 14.99 -4.79 12.55
N ASP A 101 16.14 -5.39 12.87
CA ASP A 101 16.24 -6.67 13.59
C ASP A 101 15.80 -6.56 15.06
N THR A 102 15.49 -5.35 15.54
CA THR A 102 14.95 -5.08 16.87
C THR A 102 13.48 -4.64 16.79
N PRO A 103 12.63 -5.07 17.74
CA PRO A 103 11.22 -4.66 17.77
C PRO A 103 11.06 -3.14 17.86
N VAL A 104 10.18 -2.59 17.03
CA VAL A 104 9.83 -1.17 17.05
C VAL A 104 8.44 -1.01 17.66
N GLY A 105 8.37 -0.33 18.81
CA GLY A 105 7.13 -0.21 19.59
C GLY A 105 6.02 0.66 18.97
N ASP A 106 6.17 1.13 17.74
CA ASP A 106 5.22 2.02 17.05
C ASP A 106 4.53 1.37 15.84
N ILE A 107 4.71 0.07 15.61
CA ILE A 107 3.99 -0.69 14.57
C ILE A 107 2.64 -1.13 15.13
N VAL A 108 1.57 -0.68 14.50
CA VAL A 108 0.18 -1.04 14.84
C VAL A 108 -0.46 -1.80 13.68
N ALA A 109 -1.43 -2.66 13.96
CA ALA A 109 -2.20 -3.33 12.91
C ALA A 109 -2.95 -2.31 12.04
N VAL A 110 -2.93 -2.50 10.72
CA VAL A 110 -3.67 -1.71 9.73
C VAL A 110 -4.53 -2.64 8.88
N ARG A 111 -5.64 -2.11 8.37
CA ARG A 111 -6.55 -2.82 7.47
C ARG A 111 -6.02 -2.76 6.04
N ARG A 112 -6.35 -3.74 5.21
CA ARG A 112 -6.02 -3.71 3.77
C ARG A 112 -6.44 -2.44 3.05
N HIS A 113 -7.54 -1.81 3.47
CA HIS A 113 -8.05 -0.58 2.86
C HIS A 113 -7.14 0.63 3.15
N GLU A 114 -6.46 0.64 4.28
CA GLU A 114 -5.51 1.67 4.65
C GLU A 114 -4.20 1.53 3.85
N VAL A 115 -3.74 0.28 3.67
CA VAL A 115 -2.62 -0.03 2.77
C VAL A 115 -2.98 0.32 1.31
N ALA A 116 -4.19 -0.02 0.86
CA ALA A 116 -4.68 0.36 -0.46
C ALA A 116 -4.79 1.88 -0.62
N ALA A 117 -5.24 2.60 0.41
CA ALA A 117 -5.32 4.06 0.40
C ALA A 117 -3.93 4.71 0.31
N CYS A 118 -2.93 4.11 0.99
CA CYS A 118 -1.53 4.49 0.90
C CYS A 118 -0.98 4.29 -0.52
N LEU A 119 -1.19 3.10 -1.10
CA LEU A 119 -0.85 2.79 -2.49
C LEU A 119 -1.49 3.78 -3.46
N ASN A 120 -2.80 4.01 -3.35
CA ASN A 120 -3.57 4.91 -4.23
C ASN A 120 -3.11 6.38 -4.16
N ARG A 121 -2.35 6.77 -3.13
CA ARG A 121 -1.82 8.13 -2.94
C ARG A 121 -0.35 8.24 -3.29
N LEU A 122 0.31 7.13 -3.62
CA LEU A 122 1.70 7.12 -4.04
C LEU A 122 1.81 7.74 -5.44
N ARG A 123 2.38 8.94 -5.52
CA ARG A 123 2.48 9.69 -6.78
C ARG A 123 3.34 9.02 -7.86
N SER A 124 4.24 8.11 -7.47
CA SER A 124 5.06 7.35 -8.41
C SER A 124 4.36 6.11 -8.97
N LEU A 125 3.21 5.71 -8.43
CA LEU A 125 2.49 4.51 -8.83
C LEU A 125 2.20 4.52 -10.33
N ARG A 126 2.68 3.49 -11.03
CA ARG A 126 2.28 3.12 -12.38
C ARG A 126 1.40 1.88 -12.29
N ILE A 127 0.27 1.91 -13.00
CA ILE A 127 -0.74 0.87 -12.92
C ILE A 127 -1.25 0.55 -14.32
N TRP A 128 -1.36 -0.74 -14.61
CA TRP A 128 -1.99 -1.23 -15.82
C TRP A 128 -3.42 -1.62 -15.48
N ALA A 129 -4.35 -1.30 -16.37
CA ALA A 129 -5.70 -1.83 -16.30
C ALA A 129 -5.79 -2.97 -17.31
N GLU A 130 -6.02 -4.18 -16.83
CA GLU A 130 -6.44 -5.26 -17.71
C GLU A 130 -7.87 -4.91 -18.13
N THR A 131 -8.00 -4.55 -19.41
CA THR A 131 -9.32 -4.44 -20.03
C THR A 131 -9.67 -5.87 -20.42
N ASP A 132 -10.83 -6.37 -19.99
CA ASP A 132 -11.30 -7.70 -20.40
C ASP A 132 -11.04 -7.88 -21.91
N GLY A 133 -10.39 -8.98 -22.25
CA GLY A 133 -10.04 -9.33 -23.63
C GLY A 133 -11.27 -9.26 -24.54
N GLY A 134 -11.06 -8.76 -25.75
CA GLY A 134 -12.00 -8.96 -26.86
C GLY A 134 -12.13 -10.41 -27.26
#